data_AF-A0A482V829-F1
#
_entry.id   AF-A0A482V829-F1
#
_cell.length_a   1.000
_cell.length_b   1.000
_cell.length_c   1.000
_cell.angle_alpha   90.00
_cell.angle_beta   90.00
_cell.angle_gamma   90.00
#
_symmetry.space_group_name_H-M   'P 1'
#
loop_
_entity.id
_entity.type
_entity.pdbx_description
1 polymer ?
#
loop_
_entity_poly.entity_id
_entity_poly.type
_entity_poly.pdbx_seq_one_letter_code
_entity_poly.pdbx_strand_id
1 'polypeptide(L)'
;MPKQNRKRRHEFVSNDVEYEIDAPKNKFRPFDEEAQAEEEQLNKILFGGASSFLKSLEEAEQETGASCSNIDSGVGEDSEDSEMKERSPAWYDEDDDGIEVGQALDVQGRKLPAGGINNRGNKYSSLLKHKFNSIMGTPAWASLNKNKSQDSDSDDEILQSCGFIRKATKENLTSGILEFKKVKDLNSETYGEGPYINAVEFHPTSQVALVA
;
A
#
# COMPACT_ATOMS: atom_id res chain seq x y z
N MET A 1 34.10 43.57 -74.64
CA MET A 1 34.93 42.49 -75.24
C MET A 1 35.09 41.36 -74.25
N PRO A 2 34.55 40.15 -74.50
CA PRO A 2 34.71 39.01 -73.60
C PRO A 2 36.02 38.30 -73.91
N LYS A 3 36.93 38.22 -72.93
CA LYS A 3 38.19 37.48 -73.05
C LYS A 3 38.01 36.09 -72.46
N GLN A 4 38.19 35.08 -73.31
CA GLN A 4 38.13 33.67 -72.97
C GLN A 4 39.27 33.29 -72.01
N ASN A 5 38.93 32.73 -70.85
CA ASN A 5 39.91 32.18 -69.92
C ASN A 5 40.28 30.75 -70.34
N ARG A 6 41.51 30.59 -70.82
CA ARG A 6 42.12 29.30 -71.14
C ARG A 6 42.59 28.63 -69.84
N LYS A 7 42.08 27.42 -69.59
CA LYS A 7 42.43 26.55 -68.45
C LYS A 7 43.93 26.23 -68.48
N ARG A 8 44.66 26.52 -67.39
CA ARG A 8 45.96 25.92 -67.11
C ARG A 8 45.74 24.79 -66.10
N ARG A 9 46.07 23.56 -66.52
CA ARG A 9 46.18 22.42 -65.61
C ARG A 9 47.46 22.60 -64.78
N HIS A 10 47.33 22.51 -63.46
CA HIS A 10 48.48 22.35 -62.58
C HIS A 10 48.56 20.86 -62.29
N GLU A 11 49.65 20.22 -62.70
CA GLU A 11 50.00 18.88 -62.25
C GLU A 11 50.25 18.98 -60.74
N PHE A 12 49.54 18.17 -59.97
CA PHE A 12 49.79 18.02 -58.55
C PHE A 12 50.76 16.86 -58.38
N VAL A 13 52.01 17.22 -58.10
CA VAL A 13 53.11 16.31 -57.82
C VAL A 13 52.83 15.61 -56.48
N SER A 14 52.86 14.28 -56.52
CA SER A 14 52.74 13.36 -55.40
C SER A 14 53.92 13.51 -54.44
N ASN A 15 53.65 13.94 -53.20
CA ASN A 15 54.53 13.66 -52.07
C ASN A 15 53.80 12.68 -51.15
N ASP A 16 53.86 11.41 -51.52
CA ASP A 16 53.41 10.30 -50.69
C ASP A 16 54.40 10.15 -49.54
N VAL A 17 54.09 10.77 -48.40
CA VAL A 17 54.72 10.42 -47.12
C VAL A 17 53.86 9.30 -46.55
N GLU A 18 54.30 8.06 -46.73
CA GLU A 18 53.70 6.89 -46.08
C GLU A 18 53.88 7.06 -44.56
N TYR A 19 52.77 7.35 -43.87
CA TYR A 19 52.69 7.17 -42.43
C TYR A 19 52.24 5.72 -42.19
N GLU A 20 53.16 4.85 -41.78
CA GLU A 20 52.81 3.55 -41.21
C GLU A 20 52.09 3.80 -39.88
N ILE A 21 50.76 3.69 -39.91
CA ILE A 21 49.95 3.60 -38.70
C ILE A 21 50.04 2.15 -38.24
N ASP A 22 50.85 1.87 -37.22
CA ASP A 22 50.84 0.60 -36.51
C ASP A 22 49.49 0.44 -35.78
N ALA A 23 48.51 -0.13 -36.46
CA ALA A 23 47.27 -0.56 -35.82
C ALA A 23 47.61 -1.66 -34.78
N PRO A 24 47.15 -1.55 -33.53
CA PRO A 24 47.36 -2.63 -32.57
C PRO A 24 46.66 -3.87 -33.11
N LYS A 25 47.44 -4.93 -33.37
CA LYS A 25 46.92 -6.22 -33.80
C LYS A 25 45.96 -6.72 -32.72
N ASN A 26 44.66 -6.67 -33.00
CA ASN A 26 43.66 -7.37 -32.20
C ASN A 26 44.01 -8.85 -32.27
N LYS A 27 44.66 -9.35 -31.21
CA LYS A 27 44.69 -10.78 -30.92
C LYS A 27 43.27 -11.13 -30.49
N PHE A 28 42.39 -11.35 -31.46
CA PHE A 28 41.14 -12.03 -31.19
C PHE A 28 41.52 -13.38 -30.58
N ARG A 29 41.29 -13.53 -29.27
CA ARG A 29 41.26 -14.86 -28.67
C ARG A 29 40.14 -15.62 -29.38
N PRO A 30 40.35 -16.89 -29.76
CA PRO A 30 39.22 -17.73 -30.14
C PRO A 30 38.20 -17.69 -29.00
N PHE A 31 36.92 -17.74 -29.36
CA PHE A 31 35.82 -17.77 -28.41
C PHE A 31 35.83 -19.15 -27.74
N ASP A 32 36.72 -19.31 -26.76
CA ASP A 32 36.89 -20.54 -25.98
C ASP A 32 35.73 -20.69 -24.98
N GLU A 33 35.39 -21.91 -24.58
CA GLU A 33 34.32 -22.19 -23.62
C GLU A 33 34.52 -21.45 -22.28
N GLU A 34 35.78 -21.21 -21.90
CA GLU A 34 36.15 -20.40 -20.73
C GLU A 34 35.79 -18.92 -20.92
N ALA A 35 36.00 -18.35 -22.11
CA ALA A 35 35.63 -16.97 -22.41
C ALA A 35 34.09 -16.79 -22.45
N GLN A 36 33.36 -17.81 -22.90
CA GLN A 36 31.90 -17.84 -22.85
C GLN A 36 31.38 -17.94 -21.41
N ALA A 37 32.00 -18.78 -20.58
CA ALA A 37 31.67 -18.89 -19.17
C ALA A 37 31.97 -17.58 -18.40
N GLU A 38 33.07 -16.91 -18.72
CA GLU A 38 33.39 -15.58 -18.17
C GLU A 38 32.38 -14.51 -18.62
N GLU A 39 31.96 -14.52 -19.89
CA GLU A 39 30.92 -13.61 -20.39
C GLU A 39 29.57 -13.85 -19.71
N GLU A 40 29.17 -15.11 -19.51
CA GLU A 40 27.95 -15.47 -18.79
C GLU A 40 28.00 -15.03 -17.32
N GLN A 41 29.15 -15.14 -16.66
CA GLN A 41 29.36 -14.63 -15.31
C GLN A 41 29.28 -13.09 -15.26
N LEU A 42 29.90 -12.40 -16.20
CA LEU A 42 29.85 -10.94 -16.30
C LEU A 42 28.43 -10.46 -16.65
N ASN A 43 27.71 -11.16 -17.52
CA ASN A 43 26.32 -10.87 -17.83
C ASN A 43 25.43 -11.04 -16.59
N LYS A 44 25.69 -12.05 -15.75
CA LYS A 44 24.99 -12.25 -14.48
C LYS A 44 25.29 -11.14 -13.46
N ILE A 45 26.50 -10.58 -13.45
CA ILE A 45 26.88 -9.47 -12.56
C ILE A 45 26.32 -8.13 -13.08
N LEU A 46 26.40 -7.88 -14.39
CA LEU A 46 26.07 -6.59 -15.00
C LEU A 46 24.57 -6.39 -15.21
N PHE A 47 23.87 -7.42 -15.69
CA PHE A 47 22.45 -7.36 -16.00
C PHE A 47 21.56 -8.04 -14.94
N GLY A 48 22.17 -8.77 -14.01
CA GLY A 48 21.43 -9.70 -13.15
C GLY A 48 20.96 -10.91 -13.96
N GLY A 49 20.99 -12.10 -13.36
CA GLY A 49 20.26 -13.24 -13.93
C GLY A 49 18.76 -12.93 -13.94
N ALA A 50 18.03 -13.36 -14.99
CA ALA A 50 16.57 -13.20 -15.05
C ALA A 50 15.83 -13.75 -13.81
N SER A 51 16.43 -14.75 -13.15
CA SER A 51 15.95 -15.36 -11.91
C SER A 51 16.57 -14.77 -10.64
N SER A 52 17.72 -14.09 -10.71
CA SER A 52 18.35 -13.51 -9.51
C SER A 52 17.59 -12.28 -9.03
N PHE A 53 17.01 -11.50 -9.95
CA PHE A 53 16.14 -10.38 -9.58
C PHE A 53 14.87 -10.86 -8.84
N LEU A 54 14.19 -11.89 -9.37
CA LEU A 54 13.01 -12.47 -8.71
C LEU A 54 13.36 -13.11 -7.37
N LYS A 55 14.52 -13.78 -7.27
CA LYS A 55 15.00 -14.36 -6.02
C LYS A 55 15.32 -13.29 -4.98
N SER A 56 16.05 -12.23 -5.33
CA SER A 56 16.33 -11.13 -4.41
C SER A 56 15.07 -10.35 -4.02
N LEU A 57 14.05 -10.30 -4.89
CA LEU A 57 12.76 -9.71 -4.56
C LEU A 57 11.97 -10.59 -3.57
N GLU A 58 11.94 -11.90 -3.79
CA GLU A 58 11.34 -12.88 -2.87
C GLU A 58 12.05 -12.90 -1.52
N GLU A 59 13.38 -12.80 -1.51
CA GLU A 59 14.21 -12.69 -0.30
C GLU A 59 13.94 -11.37 0.44
N ALA A 60 13.81 -10.25 -0.28
CA ALA A 60 13.43 -8.97 0.31
C ALA A 60 12.00 -8.96 0.88
N GLU A 61 11.03 -9.65 0.25
CA GLU A 61 9.68 -9.81 0.80
C GLU A 61 9.66 -10.68 2.06
N GLN A 62 10.52 -11.71 2.13
CA GLN A 62 10.69 -12.53 3.32
C GLN A 62 11.40 -11.77 4.45
N GLU A 63 12.40 -10.94 4.14
CA GLU A 63 13.08 -10.09 5.10
C GLU A 63 12.21 -8.93 5.59
N THR A 64 11.40 -8.31 4.73
CA THR A 64 10.49 -7.22 5.13
C THR A 64 9.24 -7.70 5.88
N GLY A 65 8.97 -9.01 5.88
CA GLY A 65 8.01 -9.66 6.78
C GLY A 65 8.52 -9.86 8.21
N ALA A 66 9.82 -9.67 8.45
CA ALA A 66 10.46 -9.78 9.76
C ALA A 66 11.22 -8.47 10.10
N SER A 67 10.53 -7.56 10.78
CA SER A 67 11.11 -6.43 11.51
C SER A 67 11.90 -5.38 10.71
N CYS A 68 11.17 -4.38 10.18
CA CYS A 68 11.70 -3.02 10.05
C CYS A 68 11.12 -2.10 11.14
N SER A 69 11.48 -2.39 12.39
CA SER A 69 11.54 -1.38 13.45
C SER A 69 13.01 -1.12 13.77
N ASN A 70 13.60 -0.09 13.15
CA ASN A 70 14.83 0.50 13.65
C ASN A 70 14.50 1.21 14.97
N ILE A 71 14.49 0.46 16.08
CA ILE A 71 14.58 1.02 17.42
C ILE A 71 15.72 0.34 18.16
N ASP A 72 16.69 1.19 18.50
CA ASP A 72 17.83 0.96 19.37
C ASP A 72 17.35 0.65 20.79
N SER A 73 17.50 -0.60 21.24
CA SER A 73 17.81 -0.94 22.64
C SER A 73 18.02 -2.44 22.79
N GLY A 74 19.22 -2.82 23.22
CA GLY A 74 19.58 -4.20 23.48
C GLY A 74 18.82 -4.81 24.65
N VAL A 75 18.18 -5.96 24.42
CA VAL A 75 17.74 -6.91 25.45
C VAL A 75 17.78 -8.33 24.85
N GLY A 76 18.44 -9.21 25.60
CA GLY A 76 18.42 -10.69 25.62
C GLY A 76 17.82 -11.49 24.46
N GLU A 77 18.64 -12.38 23.92
CA GLU A 77 18.21 -13.60 23.23
C GLU A 77 17.21 -14.39 24.10
N ASP A 78 15.97 -14.48 23.65
CA ASP A 78 15.12 -15.65 23.90
C ASP A 78 14.26 -15.86 22.65
N SER A 79 14.81 -16.62 21.69
CA SER A 79 14.02 -17.25 20.64
C SER A 79 13.23 -18.39 21.27
N GLU A 80 12.11 -18.06 21.91
CA GLU A 80 11.05 -19.04 22.10
C GLU A 80 10.30 -19.17 20.77
N ASP A 81 10.76 -20.13 19.98
CA ASP A 81 10.08 -20.66 18.80
C ASP A 81 8.75 -21.29 19.25
N SER A 82 7.74 -20.44 19.45
CA SER A 82 6.41 -20.88 19.85
C SER A 82 5.75 -21.59 18.66
N GLU A 83 5.94 -22.90 18.57
CA GLU A 83 5.19 -23.77 17.67
C GLU A 83 3.70 -23.49 17.84
N MET A 84 3.11 -22.78 16.87
CA MET A 84 1.69 -22.45 16.88
C MET A 84 0.89 -23.75 16.78
N LYS A 85 0.39 -24.25 17.92
CA LYS A 85 -0.50 -25.42 17.95
C LYS A 85 -1.65 -25.22 16.97
N GLU A 86 -1.78 -26.15 16.01
CA GLU A 86 -2.89 -26.15 15.06
C GLU A 86 -4.23 -26.15 15.82
N ARG A 87 -5.08 -25.17 15.53
CA ARG A 87 -6.38 -25.04 16.21
C ARG A 87 -7.36 -26.08 15.68
N SER A 88 -7.89 -26.91 16.57
CA SER A 88 -9.00 -27.80 16.25
C SER A 88 -10.34 -27.03 16.27
N PRO A 89 -11.31 -27.44 15.43
CA PRO A 89 -12.65 -26.88 15.48
C PRO A 89 -13.33 -27.19 16.82
N ALA A 90 -14.08 -26.24 17.36
CA ALA A 90 -14.78 -26.39 18.64
C ALA A 90 -16.08 -27.22 18.53
N TRP A 91 -16.62 -27.37 17.33
CA TRP A 91 -17.88 -28.08 17.07
C TRP A 91 -17.80 -28.85 15.76
N TYR A 92 -18.60 -29.91 15.68
CA TYR A 92 -18.72 -30.81 14.55
C TYR A 92 -20.19 -31.00 14.21
N ASP A 93 -20.52 -30.99 12.92
CA ASP A 93 -21.86 -31.26 12.43
C ASP A 93 -21.89 -32.65 11.78
N GLU A 94 -22.74 -33.54 12.29
CA GLU A 94 -22.84 -34.93 11.84
C GLU A 94 -23.45 -35.04 10.43
N ASP A 95 -24.28 -34.07 10.04
CA ASP A 95 -24.96 -34.07 8.74
C ASP A 95 -24.00 -33.73 7.58
N ASP A 96 -22.90 -33.03 7.87
CA ASP A 96 -21.92 -32.59 6.86
C ASP A 96 -21.01 -33.71 6.35
N ASP A 97 -20.92 -34.84 7.05
CA ASP A 97 -19.94 -35.89 6.75
C ASP A 97 -20.21 -36.69 5.48
N GLY A 98 -21.48 -36.82 5.11
CA GLY A 98 -21.89 -37.56 3.91
C GLY A 98 -21.88 -36.72 2.63
N ILE A 99 -21.65 -35.41 2.72
CA ILE A 99 -21.85 -34.50 1.59
C ILE A 99 -20.59 -34.43 0.72
N GLU A 100 -20.59 -35.27 -0.31
CA GLU A 100 -19.56 -35.29 -1.33
C GLU A 100 -19.82 -34.25 -2.44
N VAL A 101 -18.75 -33.79 -3.08
CA VAL A 101 -18.80 -32.85 -4.21
C VAL A 101 -19.69 -33.39 -5.34
N GLY A 102 -19.62 -34.69 -5.63
CA GLY A 102 -20.43 -35.32 -6.68
C GLY A 102 -21.93 -35.17 -6.42
N GLN A 103 -22.38 -35.54 -5.23
CA GLN A 103 -23.78 -35.48 -4.84
C GLN A 103 -24.31 -34.04 -4.86
N ALA A 104 -23.55 -33.10 -4.32
CA ALA A 104 -23.93 -31.68 -4.29
C ALA A 104 -24.04 -31.07 -5.70
N LEU A 105 -23.09 -31.40 -6.58
CA LEU A 105 -23.10 -30.89 -7.97
C LEU A 105 -24.25 -31.48 -8.79
N ASP A 106 -24.57 -32.75 -8.58
CA ASP A 106 -25.65 -33.44 -9.28
C ASP A 106 -27.01 -32.85 -8.90
N VAL A 107 -27.24 -32.55 -7.61
CA VAL A 107 -28.43 -31.82 -7.14
C VAL A 107 -28.52 -30.41 -7.73
N GLN A 108 -27.37 -29.73 -7.89
CA GLN A 108 -27.30 -28.38 -8.47
C GLN A 108 -27.37 -28.37 -10.01
N GLY A 109 -27.33 -29.54 -10.67
CA GLY A 109 -27.24 -29.64 -12.13
C GLY A 109 -25.98 -28.99 -12.72
N ARG A 110 -24.89 -28.92 -11.95
CA ARG A 110 -23.63 -28.26 -12.34
C ARG A 110 -22.53 -29.29 -12.59
N LYS A 111 -21.60 -28.95 -13.49
CA LYS A 111 -20.40 -29.75 -13.75
C LYS A 111 -19.17 -28.86 -13.62
N LEU A 112 -18.19 -29.34 -12.85
CA LEU A 112 -16.89 -28.69 -12.72
C LEU A 112 -15.83 -29.48 -13.50
N PRO A 113 -14.72 -28.83 -13.89
CA PRO A 113 -13.57 -29.52 -14.48
C PRO A 113 -13.04 -30.60 -13.54
N ALA A 114 -12.68 -31.76 -14.09
CA ALA A 114 -12.18 -32.89 -13.33
C ALA A 114 -10.77 -32.63 -12.79
N GLY A 115 -10.52 -33.02 -11.55
CA GLY A 115 -9.19 -33.00 -10.92
C GLY A 115 -9.09 -32.13 -9.66
N GLY A 116 -8.13 -32.47 -8.80
CA GLY A 116 -7.82 -31.72 -7.57
C GLY A 116 -8.99 -31.62 -6.61
N ILE A 117 -9.28 -30.38 -6.18
CA ILE A 117 -10.36 -30.05 -5.23
C ILE A 117 -11.76 -30.37 -5.79
N ASN A 118 -11.93 -30.41 -7.10
CA ASN A 118 -13.20 -30.69 -7.79
C ASN A 118 -13.50 -32.20 -7.93
N ASN A 119 -12.66 -33.08 -7.36
CA ASN A 119 -12.92 -34.51 -7.42
C ASN A 119 -14.25 -34.85 -6.73
N ARG A 120 -15.05 -35.73 -7.33
CA ARG A 120 -16.41 -36.04 -6.88
C ARG A 120 -16.45 -36.65 -5.48
N GLY A 121 -15.42 -37.39 -5.07
CA GLY A 121 -15.32 -37.99 -3.74
C GLY A 121 -14.75 -37.07 -2.65
N ASN A 122 -14.41 -35.82 -2.96
CA ASN A 122 -13.97 -34.86 -1.94
C ASN A 122 -15.17 -34.36 -1.13
N LYS A 123 -14.92 -33.92 0.11
CA LYS A 123 -15.93 -33.20 0.91
C LYS A 123 -16.33 -31.89 0.23
N TYR A 124 -17.62 -31.64 0.06
CA TYR A 124 -18.13 -30.44 -0.61
C TYR A 124 -17.72 -29.13 0.11
N SER A 125 -17.63 -29.17 1.45
CA SER A 125 -17.18 -28.04 2.28
C SER A 125 -15.76 -27.58 1.93
N SER A 126 -14.85 -28.50 1.57
CA SER A 126 -13.47 -28.17 1.18
C SER A 126 -13.43 -27.40 -0.15
N LEU A 127 -14.23 -27.83 -1.13
CA LEU A 127 -14.38 -27.14 -2.40
C LEU A 127 -14.90 -25.71 -2.21
N LEU A 128 -15.92 -25.53 -1.37
CA LEU A 128 -16.49 -24.22 -1.09
C LEU A 128 -15.49 -23.29 -0.38
N LYS A 129 -14.75 -23.80 0.62
CA LYS A 129 -13.68 -23.05 1.30
C LYS A 129 -12.61 -22.58 0.32
N HIS A 130 -12.14 -23.48 -0.54
CA HIS A 130 -11.16 -23.14 -1.58
C HIS A 130 -11.71 -22.08 -2.54
N LYS A 131 -12.95 -22.23 -3.01
CA LYS A 131 -13.59 -21.26 -3.89
C LYS A 131 -13.72 -19.89 -3.23
N PHE A 132 -14.14 -19.84 -1.96
CA PHE A 132 -14.24 -18.60 -1.20
C PHE A 132 -12.87 -17.93 -1.06
N ASN A 133 -11.85 -18.68 -0.65
CA ASN A 133 -10.49 -18.17 -0.51
C ASN A 133 -9.91 -17.70 -1.84
N SER A 134 -10.19 -18.37 -2.95
CA SER A 134 -9.74 -17.96 -4.28
C SER A 134 -10.39 -16.66 -4.76
N ILE A 135 -11.62 -16.35 -4.32
CA ILE A 135 -12.35 -15.15 -4.75
C ILE A 135 -12.06 -13.98 -3.82
N MET A 136 -12.09 -14.21 -2.50
CA MET A 136 -12.04 -13.16 -1.49
C MET A 136 -10.67 -13.04 -0.80
N GLY A 137 -9.85 -14.08 -0.84
CA GLY A 137 -8.63 -14.18 -0.03
C GLY A 137 -8.93 -14.27 1.47
N THR A 138 -7.87 -14.28 2.28
CA THR A 138 -7.96 -14.12 3.73
C THR A 138 -7.38 -12.77 4.11
N PRO A 139 -8.18 -11.81 4.60
CA PRO A 139 -7.65 -10.50 4.95
C PRO A 139 -6.77 -10.57 6.20
N ALA A 140 -5.79 -9.66 6.29
CA ALA A 140 -4.83 -9.64 7.39
C ALA A 140 -5.48 -9.46 8.78
N TRP A 141 -6.65 -8.83 8.90
CA TRP A 141 -7.36 -8.72 10.19
C TRP A 141 -7.98 -10.04 10.66
N ALA A 142 -8.25 -10.97 9.74
CA ALA A 142 -8.83 -12.27 10.03
C ALA A 142 -7.78 -13.39 10.09
N SER A 143 -6.48 -13.09 9.99
CA SER A 143 -5.44 -14.11 10.11
C SER A 143 -5.35 -14.62 11.56
N LEU A 144 -5.38 -15.95 11.73
CA LEU A 144 -5.40 -16.59 13.06
C LEU A 144 -4.01 -16.68 13.71
N ASN A 145 -2.94 -16.42 12.94
CA ASN A 145 -1.54 -16.49 13.36
C ASN A 145 -1.08 -15.24 14.13
N LYS A 146 -2.02 -14.37 14.53
CA LYS A 146 -1.67 -13.20 15.34
C LYS A 146 -1.44 -13.64 16.78
N ASN A 147 -0.20 -13.52 17.22
CA ASN A 147 0.10 -13.38 18.64
C ASN A 147 -0.73 -12.20 19.12
N LYS A 148 -1.56 -12.42 20.15
CA LYS A 148 -2.19 -11.30 20.85
C LYS A 148 -1.04 -10.49 21.44
N SER A 149 -0.58 -9.48 20.73
CA SER A 149 0.35 -8.50 21.26
C SER A 149 -0.30 -7.96 22.53
N GLN A 150 0.37 -8.16 23.67
CA GLN A 150 -0.07 -7.60 24.95
C GLN A 150 -0.04 -6.07 24.97
N ASP A 151 0.44 -5.43 23.90
CA ASP A 151 0.48 -3.97 23.69
C ASP A 151 -0.90 -3.35 23.38
N SER A 152 -1.99 -3.86 23.95
CA SER A 152 -3.21 -3.05 24.00
C SER A 152 -2.99 -1.98 25.07
N ASP A 153 -2.29 -0.92 24.71
CA ASP A 153 -2.18 0.29 25.53
C ASP A 153 -3.59 0.75 25.91
N SER A 154 -3.74 1.25 27.13
CA SER A 154 -5.04 1.63 27.72
C SER A 154 -5.81 2.65 26.86
N ASP A 155 -5.13 3.39 25.99
CA ASP A 155 -5.73 4.40 25.12
C ASP A 155 -6.38 3.78 23.87
N ASP A 156 -5.99 2.58 23.44
CA ASP A 156 -6.63 1.92 22.30
C ASP A 156 -8.02 1.38 22.65
N GLU A 157 -8.26 1.05 23.92
CA GLU A 157 -9.56 0.58 24.40
C GLU A 157 -10.66 1.64 24.19
N ILE A 158 -10.35 2.92 24.39
CA ILE A 158 -11.34 4.00 24.19
C ILE A 158 -11.74 4.12 22.71
N LEU A 159 -10.82 3.85 21.78
CA LEU A 159 -11.05 3.96 20.33
C LEU A 159 -11.80 2.75 19.76
N GLN A 160 -11.73 1.59 20.43
CA GLN A 160 -12.50 0.39 20.07
C GLN A 160 -13.97 0.50 20.48
N SER A 161 -14.29 1.38 21.43
CA SER A 161 -15.66 1.63 21.86
C SER A 161 -16.43 2.49 20.84
N CYS A 162 -17.72 2.19 20.63
CA CYS A 162 -18.60 3.01 19.81
C CYS A 162 -19.54 3.84 20.70
N GLY A 163 -19.58 5.16 20.49
CA GLY A 163 -20.43 6.06 21.25
C GLY A 163 -20.18 7.52 20.89
N PHE A 164 -21.16 8.40 21.13
CA PHE A 164 -20.91 9.83 21.05
C PHE A 164 -19.99 10.23 22.20
N ILE A 165 -18.82 10.78 21.88
CA ILE A 165 -18.05 11.58 22.85
C ILE A 165 -18.96 12.75 23.21
N ARG A 166 -19.71 12.62 24.31
CA ARG A 166 -20.71 13.60 24.72
C ARG A 166 -19.98 14.92 24.89
N LYS A 167 -20.31 15.91 24.05
CA LYS A 167 -19.86 17.28 24.27
C LYS A 167 -20.43 17.72 25.61
N ALA A 168 -19.58 17.85 26.62
CA ALA A 168 -20.00 18.32 27.93
C ALA A 168 -20.74 19.65 27.76
N THR A 169 -21.91 19.78 28.40
CA THR A 169 -22.58 21.07 28.55
C THR A 169 -21.65 21.97 29.35
N LYS A 170 -21.12 23.01 28.70
CA LYS A 170 -20.16 23.91 29.33
C LYS A 170 -20.93 24.83 30.28
N GLU A 171 -20.64 24.76 31.57
CA GLU A 171 -21.14 25.74 32.55
C GLU A 171 -20.42 27.09 32.44
N ASN A 172 -19.19 27.08 31.89
CA ASN A 172 -18.33 28.25 31.76
C ASN A 172 -18.00 28.55 30.30
N LEU A 173 -17.80 29.84 30.01
CA LEU A 173 -17.36 30.30 28.68
C LEU A 173 -15.90 29.89 28.43
N THR A 174 -15.61 29.40 27.23
CA THR A 174 -14.24 29.09 26.81
C THR A 174 -13.47 30.35 26.48
N SER A 175 -12.23 30.44 26.94
CA SER A 175 -11.31 31.51 26.55
C SER A 175 -10.97 31.43 25.06
N GLY A 176 -10.90 32.57 24.39
CA GLY A 176 -10.40 32.69 23.01
C GLY A 176 -11.44 32.48 21.90
N ILE A 177 -12.58 31.84 22.19
CA ILE A 177 -13.67 31.66 21.22
C ILE A 177 -14.99 32.05 21.88
N LEU A 178 -15.63 33.09 21.34
CA LEU A 178 -16.98 33.52 21.75
C LEU A 178 -18.01 32.90 20.81
N GLU A 179 -18.82 31.99 21.34
CA GLU A 179 -19.99 31.47 20.65
C GLU A 179 -21.18 32.43 20.88
N PHE A 180 -21.59 33.12 19.82
CA PHE A 180 -22.75 34.02 19.85
C PHE A 180 -23.65 33.77 18.65
N LYS A 181 -24.95 34.05 18.80
CA LYS A 181 -25.94 33.93 17.75
C LYS A 181 -26.56 35.29 17.47
N LYS A 182 -26.52 35.74 16.21
CA LYS A 182 -27.26 36.93 15.80
C LYS A 182 -28.77 36.63 15.85
N VAL A 183 -29.50 37.46 16.58
CA VAL A 183 -30.96 37.41 16.69
C VAL A 183 -31.57 38.63 15.99
N LYS A 184 -32.91 38.70 15.95
CA LYS A 184 -33.64 39.85 15.39
C LYS A 184 -33.30 41.12 16.17
N ASP A 185 -33.19 42.24 15.46
CA ASP A 185 -32.90 43.54 16.05
C ASP A 185 -34.04 43.98 16.99
N LEU A 186 -33.66 44.57 18.13
CA LEU A 186 -34.58 44.95 19.19
C LEU A 186 -35.58 46.03 18.74
N ASN A 187 -35.11 47.06 18.04
CA ASN A 187 -35.91 48.17 17.52
C ASN A 187 -36.55 47.89 16.15
N SER A 188 -36.68 46.61 15.77
CA SER A 188 -37.09 46.20 14.42
C SER A 188 -38.49 46.63 13.98
N GLU A 189 -39.34 47.07 14.92
CA GLU A 189 -40.72 47.46 14.64
C GLU A 189 -40.86 48.96 14.36
N THR A 190 -40.19 49.80 15.14
CA THR A 190 -40.37 51.26 15.07
C THR A 190 -39.21 51.94 14.33
N TYR A 191 -37.97 51.46 14.52
CA TYR A 191 -36.74 52.14 14.06
C TYR A 191 -36.74 53.67 14.34
N GLY A 192 -37.44 54.11 15.41
CA GLY A 192 -37.80 55.51 15.65
C GLY A 192 -36.85 56.27 16.57
N GLU A 193 -35.81 55.61 17.07
CA GLU A 193 -34.83 56.12 18.05
C GLU A 193 -33.89 57.22 17.47
N GLY A 194 -34.01 57.50 16.17
CA GLY A 194 -33.13 58.44 15.47
C GLY A 194 -31.83 57.79 14.96
N PRO A 195 -30.90 58.60 14.43
CA PRO A 195 -29.69 58.09 13.76
C PRO A 195 -28.62 57.55 14.73
N TYR A 196 -28.67 57.90 16.01
CA TYR A 196 -27.69 57.51 17.02
C TYR A 196 -28.43 57.00 18.27
N ILE A 197 -28.00 55.84 18.77
CA ILE A 197 -28.50 55.26 20.02
C ILE A 197 -27.53 55.66 21.12
N ASN A 198 -28.01 56.36 22.15
CA ASN A 198 -27.21 56.85 23.26
C ASN A 198 -27.16 55.84 24.41
N ALA A 199 -28.26 55.11 24.64
CA ALA A 199 -28.36 54.16 25.75
C ALA A 199 -29.20 52.93 25.39
N VAL A 200 -28.77 51.77 25.91
CA VAL A 200 -29.53 50.52 25.88
C VAL A 200 -29.50 49.92 27.29
N GLU A 201 -30.67 49.78 27.91
CA GLU A 201 -30.80 49.23 29.26
C GLU A 201 -31.78 48.06 29.29
N PHE A 202 -31.41 47.00 30.01
CA PHE A 202 -32.24 45.80 30.17
C PHE A 202 -32.88 45.78 31.55
N HIS A 203 -34.16 45.42 31.63
CA HIS A 203 -34.80 45.23 32.92
C HIS A 203 -34.16 44.04 33.66
N PRO A 204 -33.81 44.17 34.95
CA PRO A 204 -33.04 43.15 35.67
C PRO A 204 -33.79 41.82 35.83
N THR A 205 -35.13 41.85 35.83
CA THR A 205 -35.98 40.66 36.05
C THR A 205 -36.89 40.31 34.88
N SER A 206 -37.02 41.19 33.89
CA SER A 206 -37.99 41.02 32.79
C SER A 206 -37.27 41.02 31.45
N GLN A 207 -37.81 40.29 30.48
CA GLN A 207 -37.27 40.25 29.11
C GLN A 207 -37.72 41.48 28.30
N VAL A 208 -37.38 42.66 28.80
CA VAL A 208 -37.69 43.95 28.18
C VAL A 208 -36.43 44.81 28.18
N ALA A 209 -36.25 45.58 27.12
CA ALA A 209 -35.13 46.49 26.97
C ALA A 209 -35.64 47.85 26.50
N LEU A 210 -35.01 48.91 27.01
CA LEU A 210 -35.23 50.29 26.63
C LEU A 210 -34.10 50.73 25.70
N VAL A 211 -34.47 51.40 24.61
CA VAL A 211 -33.54 52.02 23.66
C VAL A 211 -33.84 53.51 23.63
N ALA A 212 -32.81 54.37 23.68
CA ALA A 212 -32.92 55.83 23.69
C ALA A 212 -31.68 56.50 23.09
#